data_AF-A0A7L2QRR1-F1
#
_entry.id   AF-A0A7L2QRR1-F1
#
_cell.length_a   1.000
_cell.length_b   1.000
_cell.length_c   1.000
_cell.angle_alpha   90.00
_cell.angle_beta   90.00
_cell.angle_gamma   90.00
#
_symmetry.space_group_name_H-M   'P 1'
#
loop_
_entity.id
_entity.type
_entity.pdbx_description
1 polymer ?
#
loop_
_entity_poly.entity_id
_entity_poly.type
_entity_poly.pdbx_seq_one_letter_code
_entity_poly.pdbx_strand_id
1 'polypeptide(L)'
;ELNSFNYLDLYKLADLFNLTLLENAVIGFLVKHLSELLKSHPEEVLALPYCLLREVFKSDRLTSLSEEQIWQLAVRWLEHNCRYQYLDELLQYVRFGLMDVDTLHTVALTHPLVQASETATALINEALAYHQSVYAQPVWQTARTKPRFQSDTLYIVGGKKREVCKVKELRYFNPVDQENVHIAGIANWSELAPMPVGRSHHCVAVMGDFLFVAGGEVEHSTGRTCAVRTVCRYDPRTNSWAEIAPMKNCREHFVLGAVDEYLYAVGGRNELRQVLPTVERYCPRKNKWTFVQSFDRSLSCHAGYVVDGLLWISG
;
A
#
# COMPACT_ATOMS: atom_id res chain seq x y z
N GLU A 1 -19.07 -4.08 28.74
CA GLU A 1 -18.16 -4.52 27.65
C GLU A 1 -18.95 -4.64 26.36
N LEU A 2 -18.35 -4.30 25.23
CA LEU A 2 -18.94 -4.43 23.89
C LEU A 2 -18.79 -5.88 23.41
N ASN A 3 -19.86 -6.49 22.92
CA ASN A 3 -19.88 -7.84 22.39
C ASN A 3 -20.83 -7.97 21.19
N SER A 4 -20.82 -9.14 20.56
CA SER A 4 -21.63 -9.44 19.36
C SER A 4 -23.14 -9.36 19.58
N PHE A 5 -23.62 -9.35 20.83
CA PHE A 5 -25.06 -9.33 21.13
C PHE A 5 -25.58 -7.96 21.55
N ASN A 6 -24.71 -7.04 21.99
CA ASN A 6 -25.12 -5.76 22.59
C ASN A 6 -24.72 -4.52 21.79
N TYR A 7 -23.85 -4.65 20.78
CA TYR A 7 -23.28 -3.50 20.07
C TYR A 7 -24.34 -2.63 19.38
N LEU A 8 -25.40 -3.24 18.82
CA LEU A 8 -26.52 -2.51 18.19
C LEU A 8 -27.34 -1.70 19.19
N ASP A 9 -27.64 -2.28 20.34
CA ASP A 9 -28.45 -1.59 21.36
C ASP A 9 -27.64 -0.49 22.04
N LEU A 10 -26.34 -0.72 22.27
CA LEU A 10 -25.42 0.32 22.72
C LEU A 10 -25.27 1.44 21.70
N TYR A 11 -25.28 1.13 20.40
CA TYR A 11 -25.30 2.16 19.36
C TYR A 11 -26.59 2.99 19.39
N LYS A 12 -27.76 2.36 19.50
CA LYS A 12 -29.04 3.10 19.61
C LYS A 12 -29.06 4.03 20.82
N LEU A 13 -28.50 3.59 21.94
CA LEU A 13 -28.34 4.43 23.13
C LEU A 13 -27.34 5.57 22.88
N ALA A 14 -26.22 5.28 22.22
CA ALA A 14 -25.23 6.29 21.88
C ALA A 14 -25.82 7.38 20.96
N ASP A 15 -26.57 6.98 19.95
CA ASP A 15 -27.24 7.88 19.01
C ASP A 15 -28.31 8.73 19.73
N LEU A 16 -29.15 8.10 20.55
CA LEU A 16 -30.23 8.77 21.27
C LEU A 16 -29.73 9.80 22.30
N PHE A 17 -28.59 9.52 22.95
CA PHE A 17 -27.99 10.41 23.96
C PHE A 17 -26.78 11.20 23.46
N ASN A 18 -26.46 11.12 22.16
CA ASN A 18 -25.31 11.76 21.52
C ASN A 18 -23.96 11.46 22.21
N LEU A 19 -23.75 10.20 22.58
CA LEU A 19 -22.55 9.71 23.28
C LEU A 19 -21.45 9.35 22.27
N THR A 20 -20.74 10.35 21.78
CA THR A 20 -19.70 10.21 20.74
C THR A 20 -18.58 9.21 21.09
N LEU A 21 -18.21 9.09 22.37
CA LEU A 21 -17.20 8.11 22.80
C LEU A 21 -17.71 6.67 22.66
N LEU A 22 -18.99 6.44 23.00
CA LEU A 22 -19.60 5.13 22.87
C LEU A 22 -19.79 4.77 21.39
N GLU A 23 -20.24 5.72 20.57
CA GLU A 23 -20.36 5.55 19.12
C GLU A 23 -19.01 5.15 18.48
N ASN A 24 -17.93 5.86 18.80
CA ASN A 24 -16.59 5.53 18.33
C ASN A 24 -16.13 4.14 18.80
N ALA A 25 -16.51 3.74 20.02
CA ALA A 25 -16.21 2.39 20.52
C ALA A 25 -16.99 1.31 19.75
N VAL A 26 -18.26 1.55 19.41
CA VAL A 26 -19.04 0.63 18.57
C VAL A 26 -18.44 0.53 17.16
N ILE A 27 -18.08 1.66 16.54
CA ILE A 27 -17.42 1.67 15.23
C ILE A 27 -16.11 0.89 15.30
N GLY A 28 -15.29 1.10 16.33
CA GLY A 28 -14.04 0.36 16.54
C GLY A 28 -14.26 -1.14 16.68
N PHE A 29 -15.29 -1.56 17.42
CA PHE A 29 -15.68 -2.96 17.55
C PHE A 29 -16.10 -3.56 16.20
N LEU A 30 -16.97 -2.88 15.45
CA LEU A 30 -17.43 -3.35 14.15
C LEU A 30 -16.28 -3.47 13.16
N VAL A 31 -15.42 -2.47 13.07
CA VAL A 31 -14.26 -2.47 12.17
C VAL A 31 -13.33 -3.67 12.43
N LYS A 32 -13.23 -4.13 13.69
CA LYS A 32 -12.40 -5.29 14.07
C LYS A 32 -13.10 -6.63 13.83
N HIS A 33 -14.41 -6.72 14.08
CA HIS A 33 -15.16 -7.98 14.13
C HIS A 33 -16.14 -8.18 12.97
N LEU A 34 -16.17 -7.30 11.96
CA LEU A 34 -17.17 -7.35 10.89
C LEU A 34 -17.18 -8.69 10.14
N SER A 35 -16.00 -9.28 9.88
CA SER A 35 -15.89 -10.55 9.18
C SER A 35 -16.43 -11.74 9.99
N GLU A 36 -16.32 -11.68 11.32
CA GLU A 36 -16.90 -12.68 12.22
C GLU A 36 -18.42 -12.51 12.30
N LEU A 37 -18.89 -11.26 12.44
CA LEU A 37 -20.32 -10.92 12.50
C LEU A 37 -21.05 -11.30 11.20
N LEU A 38 -20.43 -11.13 10.04
CA LEU A 38 -20.99 -11.56 8.76
C LEU A 38 -21.19 -13.08 8.67
N LYS A 39 -20.38 -13.86 9.38
CA LYS A 39 -20.48 -15.33 9.41
C LYS A 39 -21.49 -15.80 10.44
N SER A 40 -21.54 -15.16 11.61
CA SER A 40 -22.42 -15.58 12.72
C SER A 40 -23.84 -15.04 12.58
N HIS A 41 -23.99 -13.75 12.25
CA HIS A 41 -25.25 -13.01 12.28
C HIS A 41 -25.40 -12.09 11.05
N PRO A 42 -25.49 -12.65 9.82
CA PRO A 42 -25.55 -11.84 8.60
C PRO A 42 -26.75 -10.89 8.54
N GLU A 43 -27.91 -11.31 9.04
CA GLU A 43 -29.13 -10.49 9.04
C GLU A 43 -28.99 -9.23 9.92
N GLU A 44 -28.28 -9.32 11.04
CA GLU A 44 -28.03 -8.16 11.90
C GLU A 44 -27.13 -7.12 11.21
N VAL A 45 -26.13 -7.59 10.46
CA VAL A 45 -25.25 -6.72 9.68
C VAL A 45 -26.04 -6.04 8.54
N LEU A 46 -26.97 -6.74 7.90
CA LEU A 46 -27.85 -6.15 6.88
C LEU A 46 -28.88 -5.17 7.48
N ALA A 47 -29.20 -5.30 8.76
CA ALA A 47 -30.06 -4.38 9.51
C ALA A 47 -29.33 -3.12 10.03
N LEU A 48 -28.02 -2.98 9.84
CA LEU A 48 -27.26 -1.84 10.35
C LEU A 48 -27.79 -0.49 9.84
N PRO A 49 -27.83 0.55 10.70
CA PRO A 49 -28.12 1.91 10.28
C PRO A 49 -27.09 2.42 9.27
N TYR A 50 -27.55 3.27 8.34
CA TYR A 50 -26.69 3.86 7.30
C TYR A 50 -25.48 4.59 7.89
N CYS A 51 -25.69 5.44 8.90
CA CYS A 51 -24.63 6.23 9.52
C CYS A 51 -23.49 5.35 10.04
N LEU A 52 -23.83 4.25 10.72
CA LEU A 52 -22.86 3.33 11.28
C LEU A 52 -22.10 2.58 10.18
N LEU A 53 -22.81 2.06 9.18
CA LEU A 53 -22.18 1.35 8.06
C LEU A 53 -21.24 2.27 7.27
N ARG A 54 -21.64 3.53 7.06
CA ARG A 54 -20.83 4.56 6.40
C ARG A 54 -19.51 4.78 7.12
N GLU A 55 -19.53 4.99 8.44
CA GLU A 55 -18.30 5.22 9.20
C GLU A 55 -17.40 3.96 9.24
N VAL A 56 -17.99 2.76 9.26
CA VAL A 56 -17.23 1.50 9.15
C VAL A 56 -16.53 1.39 7.79
N PHE A 57 -17.22 1.65 6.67
CA PHE A 57 -16.62 1.60 5.33
C PHE A 57 -15.62 2.72 5.07
N LYS A 58 -15.76 3.87 5.73
CA LYS A 58 -14.80 4.97 5.65
C LYS A 58 -13.49 4.65 6.38
N SER A 59 -13.51 3.78 7.40
CA SER A 59 -12.36 3.49 8.25
C SER A 59 -11.22 2.77 7.52
N ASP A 60 -10.01 3.33 7.58
CA ASP A 60 -8.78 2.67 7.11
C ASP A 60 -8.44 1.39 7.88
N ARG A 61 -9.00 1.21 9.08
CA ARG A 61 -8.70 0.05 9.95
C ARG A 61 -9.51 -1.20 9.61
N LEU A 62 -10.44 -1.14 8.64
CA LEU A 62 -11.27 -2.28 8.22
C LEU A 62 -10.44 -3.26 7.38
N THR A 63 -9.54 -4.01 8.02
CA THR A 63 -8.66 -4.98 7.36
C THR A 63 -9.20 -6.41 7.38
N SER A 64 -10.36 -6.64 8.01
CA SER A 64 -10.95 -7.96 8.19
C SER A 64 -11.60 -8.54 6.93
N LEU A 65 -11.87 -7.69 5.92
CA LEU A 65 -12.55 -8.03 4.68
C LEU A 65 -11.74 -7.52 3.48
N SER A 66 -11.82 -8.23 2.35
CA SER A 66 -11.34 -7.70 1.07
C SER A 66 -12.29 -6.64 0.52
N GLU A 67 -11.82 -5.77 -0.38
CA GLU A 67 -12.69 -4.76 -1.01
C GLU A 67 -13.81 -5.39 -1.86
N GLU A 68 -13.57 -6.58 -2.42
CA GLU A 68 -14.62 -7.34 -3.08
C GLU A 68 -15.72 -7.77 -2.10
N GLN A 69 -15.36 -8.22 -0.90
CA GLN A 69 -16.32 -8.57 0.15
C GLN A 69 -17.06 -7.33 0.68
N ILE A 70 -16.38 -6.19 0.79
CA ILE A 70 -16.99 -4.91 1.16
C ILE A 70 -18.01 -4.47 0.09
N TRP A 71 -17.66 -4.58 -1.19
CA TRP A 71 -18.56 -4.34 -2.32
C TRP A 71 -19.80 -5.25 -2.25
N GLN A 72 -19.60 -6.56 -2.09
CA GLN A 72 -20.70 -7.53 -1.98
C GLN A 72 -21.61 -7.22 -0.79
N LEU A 73 -21.04 -6.82 0.35
CA LEU A 73 -21.80 -6.39 1.51
C LEU A 73 -22.61 -5.12 1.21
N ALA A 74 -22.00 -4.12 0.56
CA ALA A 74 -22.66 -2.88 0.18
C ALA A 74 -23.91 -3.15 -0.67
N VAL A 75 -23.77 -3.96 -1.71
CA VAL A 75 -24.87 -4.38 -2.59
C VAL A 75 -25.97 -5.08 -1.79
N ARG A 76 -25.62 -6.11 -1.01
CA ARG A 76 -26.61 -6.87 -0.22
C ARG A 76 -27.36 -5.98 0.76
N TRP A 77 -26.69 -5.02 1.39
CA TRP A 77 -27.31 -4.08 2.33
C TRP A 77 -28.27 -3.11 1.64
N LEU A 78 -27.96 -2.69 0.40
CA LEU A 78 -28.82 -1.86 -0.43
C LEU A 78 -30.07 -2.62 -0.90
N GLU A 79 -29.90 -3.87 -1.32
CA GLU A 79 -30.99 -4.72 -1.81
C GLU A 79 -31.96 -5.15 -0.70
N HIS A 80 -31.45 -5.50 0.49
CA HIS A 80 -32.24 -6.06 1.60
C HIS A 80 -33.47 -5.23 1.99
N ASN A 81 -33.41 -3.90 1.87
CA ASN A 81 -34.52 -2.99 2.21
C ASN A 81 -34.75 -1.92 1.13
N CYS A 82 -34.37 -2.21 -0.12
CA CYS A 82 -34.49 -1.27 -1.24
C CYS A 82 -33.90 0.13 -0.94
N ARG A 83 -32.76 0.18 -0.26
CA ARG A 83 -32.15 1.41 0.27
C ARG A 83 -31.34 2.18 -0.79
N TYR A 84 -31.80 2.19 -2.03
CA TYR A 84 -31.06 2.71 -3.19
C TYR A 84 -30.79 4.22 -3.11
N GLN A 85 -31.48 4.96 -2.25
CA GLN A 85 -31.19 6.38 -1.98
C GLN A 85 -29.76 6.64 -1.47
N TYR A 86 -29.12 5.63 -0.86
CA TYR A 86 -27.75 5.72 -0.36
C TYR A 86 -26.71 5.14 -1.31
N LEU A 87 -27.11 4.68 -2.50
CA LEU A 87 -26.23 3.98 -3.46
C LEU A 87 -24.98 4.80 -3.76
N ASP A 88 -25.15 6.02 -4.27
CA ASP A 88 -24.02 6.83 -4.74
C ASP A 88 -23.09 7.26 -3.61
N GLU A 89 -23.62 7.51 -2.40
CA GLU A 89 -22.80 7.88 -1.23
C GLU A 89 -22.05 6.67 -0.68
N LEU A 90 -22.71 5.51 -0.55
CA LEU A 90 -22.10 4.30 0.02
C LEU A 90 -20.97 3.75 -0.86
N LEU A 91 -21.16 3.77 -2.18
CA LEU A 91 -20.17 3.22 -3.12
C LEU A 91 -18.87 4.03 -3.17
N GLN A 92 -18.88 5.31 -2.80
CA GLN A 92 -17.66 6.11 -2.73
C GLN A 92 -16.67 5.62 -1.67
N TYR A 93 -17.12 4.83 -0.68
CA TYR A 93 -16.28 4.27 0.38
C TYR A 93 -15.74 2.87 0.05
N VAL A 94 -16.19 2.27 -1.05
CA VAL A 94 -15.63 1.03 -1.59
C VAL A 94 -14.40 1.37 -2.43
N ARG A 95 -13.25 0.74 -2.13
CA ARG A 95 -11.99 1.05 -2.79
C ARG A 95 -11.79 0.18 -4.03
N PHE A 96 -12.57 0.45 -5.07
CA PHE A 96 -12.53 -0.32 -6.33
C PHE A 96 -11.11 -0.44 -6.92
N GLY A 97 -10.24 0.56 -6.74
CA GLY A 97 -8.84 0.52 -7.20
C GLY A 97 -7.92 -0.48 -6.46
N LEU A 98 -8.45 -1.21 -5.48
CA LEU A 98 -7.78 -2.30 -4.77
C LEU A 98 -8.40 -3.67 -5.10
N MET A 99 -9.43 -3.72 -5.94
CA MET A 99 -10.03 -4.98 -6.41
C MET A 99 -9.21 -5.54 -7.57
N ASP A 100 -9.38 -6.83 -7.84
CA ASP A 100 -8.80 -7.45 -9.02
C ASP A 100 -9.47 -6.93 -10.31
N VAL A 101 -8.69 -6.82 -11.39
CA VAL A 101 -9.14 -6.27 -12.67
C VAL A 101 -10.22 -7.15 -13.30
N ASP A 102 -10.13 -8.47 -13.18
CA ASP A 102 -11.12 -9.39 -13.72
C ASP A 102 -12.45 -9.26 -12.95
N THR A 103 -12.37 -9.09 -11.63
CA THR A 103 -13.54 -8.79 -10.79
C THR A 103 -14.17 -7.45 -11.18
N LEU A 104 -13.38 -6.40 -11.41
CA LEU A 104 -13.89 -5.09 -11.83
C LEU A 104 -14.61 -5.17 -13.18
N HIS A 105 -14.05 -5.87 -14.17
CA HIS A 105 -14.70 -6.10 -15.45
C HIS A 105 -16.01 -6.88 -15.30
N THR A 106 -16.00 -7.90 -14.45
CA THR A 106 -17.20 -8.70 -14.16
C THR A 106 -18.29 -7.83 -13.54
N VAL A 107 -17.97 -7.04 -12.51
CA VAL A 107 -18.91 -6.15 -11.83
C VAL A 107 -19.48 -5.09 -12.80
N ALA A 108 -18.64 -4.50 -13.65
CA ALA A 108 -19.06 -3.50 -14.64
C ALA A 108 -20.08 -4.07 -15.65
N LEU A 109 -19.87 -5.32 -16.09
CA LEU A 109 -20.66 -5.94 -17.15
C LEU A 109 -21.92 -6.66 -16.63
N THR A 110 -21.90 -7.15 -15.39
CA THR A 110 -22.96 -8.06 -14.91
C THR A 110 -23.92 -7.41 -13.91
N HIS A 111 -23.49 -6.39 -13.16
CA HIS A 111 -24.25 -5.93 -12.01
C HIS A 111 -25.27 -4.82 -12.37
N PRO A 112 -26.60 -5.04 -12.22
CA PRO A 112 -27.61 -4.06 -12.65
C PRO A 112 -27.49 -2.71 -11.94
N LEU A 113 -27.14 -2.69 -10.65
CA LEU A 113 -26.96 -1.45 -9.88
C LEU A 113 -25.83 -0.56 -10.44
N VAL A 114 -24.78 -1.17 -10.97
CA VAL A 114 -23.66 -0.43 -11.57
C VAL A 114 -24.08 0.14 -12.91
N GLN A 115 -24.77 -0.66 -13.71
CA GLN A 115 -25.28 -0.23 -15.02
C GLN A 115 -26.33 0.89 -14.91
N ALA A 116 -27.06 0.94 -13.80
CA ALA A 116 -28.07 1.97 -13.55
C ALA A 116 -27.50 3.28 -12.96
N SER A 117 -26.33 3.25 -12.31
CA SER A 117 -25.71 4.44 -11.68
C SER A 117 -24.51 4.94 -12.47
N GLU A 118 -24.59 6.19 -12.92
CA GLU A 118 -23.46 6.89 -13.56
C GLU A 118 -22.27 7.02 -12.60
N THR A 119 -22.54 7.26 -11.30
CA THR A 119 -21.51 7.38 -10.26
C THR A 119 -20.75 6.07 -10.09
N ALA A 120 -21.47 4.94 -9.98
CA ALA A 120 -20.84 3.62 -9.84
C ALA A 120 -19.98 3.27 -11.06
N THR A 121 -20.49 3.56 -12.27
CA THR A 121 -19.75 3.37 -13.52
C THR A 121 -18.49 4.24 -13.57
N ALA A 122 -18.57 5.50 -13.13
CA ALA A 122 -17.42 6.40 -13.06
C ALA A 122 -16.34 5.88 -12.08
N LEU A 123 -16.74 5.39 -10.91
CA LEU A 123 -15.81 4.83 -9.91
C LEU A 123 -15.06 3.59 -10.42
N ILE A 124 -15.74 2.71 -11.16
CA ILE A 124 -15.11 1.53 -11.75
C ILE A 124 -14.17 1.94 -12.90
N ASN A 125 -14.58 2.89 -13.75
CA ASN A 125 -13.71 3.39 -14.82
C ASN A 125 -12.46 4.09 -14.25
N GLU A 126 -12.58 4.83 -13.15
CA GLU A 126 -11.45 5.39 -12.40
C GLU A 126 -10.50 4.28 -11.93
N ALA A 127 -11.03 3.22 -11.33
CA ALA A 127 -10.24 2.07 -10.89
C ALA A 127 -9.52 1.38 -12.07
N LEU A 128 -10.23 1.12 -13.18
CA LEU A 128 -9.65 0.51 -14.37
C LEU A 128 -8.52 1.38 -14.97
N ALA A 129 -8.70 2.70 -15.05
CA ALA A 129 -7.67 3.63 -15.50
C ALA A 129 -6.43 3.61 -14.58
N TYR A 130 -6.65 3.48 -13.26
CA TYR A 130 -5.59 3.33 -12.28
C TYR A 130 -4.81 2.01 -12.44
N HIS A 131 -5.47 0.90 -12.76
CA HIS A 131 -4.82 -0.38 -13.05
C HIS A 131 -4.02 -0.36 -14.36
N GLN A 132 -4.51 0.34 -15.40
CA GLN A 132 -3.78 0.51 -16.66
C GLN A 132 -2.49 1.32 -16.48
N SER A 133 -2.46 2.23 -15.51
CA SER A 133 -1.35 3.17 -15.31
C SER A 133 -0.37 2.70 -14.22
N VAL A 134 0.07 1.44 -14.29
CA VAL A 134 0.89 0.75 -13.25
C VAL A 134 2.01 1.63 -12.69
N TYR A 135 2.80 2.28 -13.55
CA TYR A 135 3.94 3.08 -13.12
C TYR A 135 3.56 4.41 -12.46
N ALA A 136 2.41 4.98 -12.81
CA ALA A 136 1.91 6.26 -12.29
C ALA A 136 1.10 6.11 -10.99
N GLN A 137 0.68 4.88 -10.63
CA GLN A 137 -0.03 4.59 -9.38
C GLN A 137 0.51 5.26 -8.11
N PRO A 138 1.85 5.33 -7.86
CA PRO A 138 2.41 5.97 -6.66
C PRO A 138 2.05 7.46 -6.52
N VAL A 139 1.80 8.14 -7.64
CA VAL A 139 1.46 9.57 -7.67
C VAL A 139 -0.03 9.81 -7.91
N TRP A 140 -0.81 8.74 -8.10
CA TRP A 140 -2.26 8.78 -8.27
C TRP A 140 -2.99 8.26 -7.03
N GLN A 141 -2.31 8.25 -5.87
CA GLN A 141 -2.92 7.79 -4.64
C GLN A 141 -4.03 8.74 -4.19
N THR A 142 -5.19 8.16 -3.93
CA THR A 142 -6.36 8.82 -3.31
C THR A 142 -6.84 7.98 -2.13
N ALA A 143 -7.81 8.48 -1.37
CA ALA A 143 -8.48 7.69 -0.32
C ALA A 143 -9.09 6.37 -0.85
N ARG A 144 -9.36 6.27 -2.16
CA ARG A 144 -9.94 5.09 -2.82
C ARG A 144 -8.92 4.09 -3.37
N THR A 145 -7.64 4.44 -3.41
CA THR A 145 -6.56 3.56 -3.91
C THR A 145 -5.54 3.23 -2.83
N LYS A 146 -5.62 3.92 -1.69
CA LYS A 146 -4.84 3.66 -0.50
C LYS A 146 -5.29 2.35 0.16
N PRO A 147 -4.38 1.37 0.41
CA PRO A 147 -4.72 0.16 1.15
C PRO A 147 -5.31 0.47 2.53
N ARG A 148 -6.17 -0.40 3.04
CA ARG A 148 -6.58 -0.37 4.45
C ARG A 148 -5.46 -0.93 5.31
N PHE A 149 -5.11 -0.25 6.40
CA PHE A 149 -4.02 -0.63 7.30
C PHE A 149 -4.35 -0.23 8.74
N GLN A 150 -3.79 -0.97 9.71
CA GLN A 150 -4.00 -0.71 11.13
C GLN A 150 -2.89 0.16 11.73
N SER A 151 -1.69 0.07 11.18
CA SER A 151 -0.47 0.65 11.74
C SER A 151 0.65 0.71 10.71
N ASP A 152 1.60 1.61 10.94
CA ASP A 152 2.85 1.64 10.19
C ASP A 152 3.64 0.35 10.43
N THR A 153 4.13 -0.21 9.34
CA THR A 153 4.79 -1.51 9.32
C THR A 153 6.23 -1.35 8.86
N LEU A 154 7.17 -1.99 9.56
CA LEU A 154 8.58 -1.97 9.21
C LEU A 154 8.87 -3.05 8.18
N TYR A 155 9.50 -2.69 7.07
CA TYR A 155 9.94 -3.63 6.04
C TYR A 155 11.46 -3.74 6.01
N ILE A 156 11.97 -4.95 5.81
CA ILE A 156 13.38 -5.24 5.54
C ILE A 156 13.48 -6.02 4.23
N VAL A 157 14.37 -5.59 3.35
CA VAL A 157 14.53 -6.18 2.01
C VAL A 157 16.00 -6.38 1.66
N GLY A 158 16.29 -7.55 1.11
CA GLY A 158 17.61 -7.91 0.59
C GLY A 158 18.75 -7.83 1.60
N GLY A 159 19.92 -7.39 1.15
CA GLY A 159 21.13 -7.30 1.96
C GLY A 159 22.03 -8.53 1.82
N LYS A 160 22.91 -8.73 2.80
CA LYS A 160 23.92 -9.80 2.81
C LYS A 160 23.85 -10.57 4.12
N LYS A 161 23.75 -11.90 4.04
CA LYS A 161 23.88 -12.84 5.18
C LYS A 161 25.31 -13.38 5.21
N ARG A 162 25.72 -13.94 6.35
CA ARG A 162 27.05 -14.59 6.48
C ARG A 162 27.22 -15.77 5.51
N GLU A 163 26.14 -16.51 5.28
CA GLU A 163 26.11 -17.71 4.44
C GLU A 163 25.66 -17.43 3.00
N VAL A 164 24.81 -16.41 2.81
CA VAL A 164 24.27 -16.01 1.50
C VAL A 164 24.71 -14.59 1.19
N CYS A 165 25.58 -14.46 0.18
CA CYS A 165 26.17 -13.17 -0.19
C CYS A 165 25.13 -12.10 -0.54
N LYS A 166 23.95 -12.49 -1.08
CA LYS A 166 22.90 -11.56 -1.53
C LYS A 166 21.52 -12.15 -1.32
N VAL A 167 20.71 -11.47 -0.51
CA VAL A 167 19.39 -11.93 -0.10
C VAL A 167 18.32 -11.34 -1.02
N LYS A 168 17.28 -12.13 -1.32
CA LYS A 168 16.10 -11.70 -2.07
C LYS A 168 14.87 -11.46 -1.18
N GLU A 169 14.91 -11.93 0.06
CA GLU A 169 13.80 -11.91 1.00
C GLU A 169 13.31 -10.48 1.26
N LEU A 170 11.99 -10.33 1.27
CA LEU A 170 11.27 -9.20 1.82
C LEU A 170 10.55 -9.70 3.07
N ARG A 171 10.79 -9.06 4.21
CA ARG A 171 10.13 -9.37 5.48
C ARG A 171 9.53 -8.12 6.08
N TYR A 172 8.49 -8.28 6.87
CA TYR A 172 7.87 -7.18 7.57
C TYR A 172 7.64 -7.48 9.05
N PHE A 173 7.52 -6.41 9.82
CA PHE A 173 7.21 -6.42 11.24
C PHE A 173 6.14 -5.37 11.52
N ASN A 174 4.99 -5.80 12.02
CA ASN A 174 3.89 -4.93 12.42
C ASN A 174 3.77 -4.93 13.96
N PRO A 175 3.89 -3.76 14.63
CA PRO A 175 3.82 -3.68 16.09
C PRO A 175 2.45 -4.03 16.68
N VAL A 176 1.35 -3.86 15.94
CA VAL A 176 -0.02 -4.09 16.47
C VAL A 176 -0.39 -5.56 16.53
N ASP A 177 0.18 -6.40 15.67
CA ASP A 177 -0.09 -7.85 15.67
C ASP A 177 0.37 -8.55 16.97
N GLN A 178 1.20 -7.88 17.78
CA GLN A 178 1.75 -8.41 19.03
C GLN A 178 0.82 -8.28 20.24
N GLU A 179 -0.18 -7.40 20.24
CA GLU A 179 -1.13 -7.31 21.37
C GLU A 179 -1.90 -8.63 21.59
N ASN A 180 -1.97 -9.48 20.57
CA ASN A 180 -2.59 -10.81 20.64
C ASN A 180 -1.58 -11.97 20.79
N VAL A 181 -0.26 -11.70 20.83
CA VAL A 181 0.79 -12.74 20.87
C VAL A 181 1.75 -12.48 22.05
N HIS A 182 1.25 -12.67 23.27
CA HIS A 182 2.07 -12.74 24.49
C HIS A 182 2.79 -14.09 24.65
N ILE A 183 3.44 -14.60 23.59
CA ILE A 183 4.23 -15.82 23.66
C ILE A 183 5.68 -15.55 23.21
N ALA A 184 6.54 -15.38 24.21
CA ALA A 184 7.98 -15.63 24.24
C ALA A 184 8.85 -15.14 23.05
N GLY A 185 9.46 -13.97 23.20
CA GLY A 185 10.87 -13.70 22.87
C GLY A 185 11.36 -13.77 21.42
N ILE A 186 10.52 -14.15 20.45
CA ILE A 186 10.88 -14.20 19.02
C ILE A 186 10.16 -13.05 18.33
N ALA A 187 10.92 -12.12 17.76
CA ALA A 187 10.36 -11.11 16.86
C ALA A 187 9.76 -11.83 15.65
N ASN A 188 8.43 -11.88 15.55
CA ASN A 188 7.73 -12.48 14.41
C ASN A 188 7.87 -11.58 13.19
N TRP A 189 8.96 -11.76 12.45
CA TRP A 189 9.10 -11.25 11.09
C TRP A 189 8.35 -12.18 10.14
N SER A 190 7.40 -11.63 9.40
CA SER A 190 6.64 -12.36 8.38
C SER A 190 7.27 -12.18 7.01
N GLU A 191 7.23 -13.23 6.18
CA GLU A 191 7.80 -13.21 4.83
C GLU A 191 6.76 -12.79 3.78
N LEU A 192 7.23 -12.04 2.79
CA LEU A 192 6.45 -11.59 1.63
C LEU A 192 7.11 -12.08 0.34
N ALA A 193 6.51 -11.79 -0.81
CA ALA A 193 7.08 -12.17 -2.09
C ALA A 193 8.52 -11.65 -2.21
N PRO A 194 9.50 -12.53 -2.49
CA PRO A 194 10.89 -12.12 -2.57
C PRO A 194 11.13 -11.28 -3.82
N MET A 195 12.16 -10.43 -3.77
CA MET A 195 12.63 -9.69 -4.94
C MET A 195 13.00 -10.65 -6.09
N PRO A 196 12.86 -10.22 -7.36
CA PRO A 196 13.28 -11.02 -8.51
C PRO A 196 14.77 -11.41 -8.46
N VAL A 197 15.62 -10.50 -7.96
CA VAL A 197 17.07 -10.68 -7.90
C VAL A 197 17.59 -10.22 -6.54
N GLY A 198 18.35 -11.09 -5.86
CA GLY A 198 19.00 -10.79 -4.60
C GLY A 198 20.10 -9.75 -4.77
N ARG A 199 20.15 -8.77 -3.86
CA ARG A 199 21.07 -7.62 -3.96
C ARG A 199 21.47 -7.04 -2.61
N SER A 200 22.67 -6.48 -2.55
CA SER A 200 23.23 -5.73 -1.41
C SER A 200 23.52 -4.28 -1.80
N HIS A 201 23.75 -3.38 -0.84
CA HIS A 201 24.10 -1.97 -1.09
C HIS A 201 23.11 -1.19 -1.99
N HIS A 202 21.89 -1.71 -2.12
CA HIS A 202 20.78 -1.04 -2.78
C HIS A 202 20.20 0.02 -1.84
N CYS A 203 19.40 0.91 -2.38
CA CYS A 203 18.66 1.88 -1.60
C CYS A 203 17.16 1.62 -1.72
N VAL A 204 16.44 1.97 -0.66
CA VAL A 204 14.99 1.85 -0.58
C VAL A 204 14.36 3.23 -0.43
N ALA A 205 13.18 3.40 -1.03
CA ALA A 205 12.35 4.59 -0.83
C ALA A 205 10.88 4.18 -0.88
N VAL A 206 10.04 4.89 -0.14
CA VAL A 206 8.59 4.71 -0.16
C VAL A 206 7.96 5.91 -0.86
N MET A 207 7.06 5.66 -1.80
CA MET A 207 6.26 6.69 -2.47
C MET A 207 4.88 6.15 -2.77
N GLY A 208 3.85 6.85 -2.31
CA GLY A 208 2.45 6.45 -2.53
C GLY A 208 2.13 5.04 -2.05
N ASP A 209 2.64 4.65 -0.89
CA ASP A 209 2.49 3.30 -0.31
C ASP A 209 3.10 2.15 -1.14
N PHE A 210 3.98 2.48 -2.08
CA PHE A 210 4.82 1.49 -2.77
C PHE A 210 6.25 1.56 -2.27
N LEU A 211 6.88 0.39 -2.14
CA LEU A 211 8.29 0.27 -1.80
C LEU A 211 9.12 0.19 -3.09
N PHE A 212 10.12 1.04 -3.24
CA PHE A 212 11.07 1.01 -4.35
C PHE A 212 12.41 0.50 -3.87
N VAL A 213 13.04 -0.37 -4.66
CA VAL A 213 14.38 -0.88 -4.46
C VAL A 213 15.21 -0.56 -5.69
N ALA A 214 16.23 0.29 -5.54
CA ALA A 214 17.05 0.76 -6.64
C ALA A 214 18.51 0.35 -6.50
N GLY A 215 19.12 -0.01 -7.63
CA GLY A 215 20.55 -0.24 -7.74
C GLY A 215 21.07 -1.35 -6.84
N GLY A 216 22.23 -1.10 -6.25
CA GLY A 216 23.00 -2.03 -5.43
C GLY A 216 23.91 -2.92 -6.27
N GLU A 217 24.38 -3.98 -5.64
CA GLU A 217 25.26 -4.98 -6.24
C GLU A 217 24.51 -6.28 -6.47
N VAL A 218 24.60 -6.82 -7.68
CA VAL A 218 24.09 -8.16 -8.03
C VAL A 218 25.26 -9.08 -8.38
N GLU A 219 25.13 -10.36 -8.06
CA GLU A 219 26.13 -11.38 -8.42
C GLU A 219 25.80 -11.91 -9.81
N HIS A 220 26.75 -11.78 -10.73
CA HIS A 220 26.62 -12.31 -12.08
C HIS A 220 26.93 -13.82 -12.10
N SER A 221 26.46 -14.50 -13.15
CA SER A 221 26.77 -15.91 -13.41
C SER A 221 28.27 -16.25 -13.46
N THR A 222 29.12 -15.24 -13.67
CA THR A 222 30.58 -15.35 -13.64
C THR A 222 31.19 -15.30 -12.22
N GLY A 223 30.36 -15.21 -11.18
CA GLY A 223 30.77 -15.03 -9.78
C GLY A 223 31.26 -13.62 -9.44
N ARG A 224 31.24 -12.68 -10.40
CA ARG A 224 31.61 -11.28 -10.17
C ARG A 224 30.42 -10.49 -9.65
N THR A 225 30.69 -9.59 -8.71
CA THR A 225 29.70 -8.63 -8.22
C THR A 225 29.84 -7.31 -8.94
N CYS A 226 28.74 -6.81 -9.48
CA CYS A 226 28.71 -5.55 -10.21
C CYS A 226 27.59 -4.66 -9.67
N ALA A 227 27.84 -3.35 -9.63
CA ALA A 227 26.79 -2.36 -9.45
C ALA A 227 25.77 -2.51 -10.57
N VAL A 228 24.48 -2.36 -10.25
CA VAL A 228 23.39 -2.42 -11.22
C VAL A 228 22.61 -1.10 -11.25
N ARG A 229 21.92 -0.88 -12.36
CA ARG A 229 21.00 0.25 -12.57
C ARG A 229 19.52 -0.14 -12.47
N THR A 230 19.24 -1.43 -12.23
CA THR A 230 17.87 -1.94 -12.19
C THR A 230 17.13 -1.42 -10.97
N VAL A 231 15.84 -1.17 -11.16
CA VAL A 231 14.95 -0.70 -10.11
C VAL A 231 13.69 -1.54 -10.16
N CYS A 232 13.26 -2.04 -9.01
CA CYS A 232 12.01 -2.75 -8.86
C CYS A 232 11.14 -2.08 -7.79
N ARG A 233 9.83 -2.16 -8.00
CA ARG A 233 8.83 -1.65 -7.07
C ARG A 233 8.03 -2.82 -6.54
N TYR A 234 7.82 -2.85 -5.23
CA TYR A 234 6.94 -3.78 -4.55
C TYR A 234 5.59 -3.12 -4.31
N ASP A 235 4.54 -3.87 -4.63
CA ASP A 235 3.17 -3.52 -4.35
C ASP A 235 2.65 -4.36 -3.17
N PRO A 236 2.39 -3.76 -2.00
CA PRO A 236 1.88 -4.48 -0.84
C PRO A 236 0.46 -5.03 -1.04
N ARG A 237 -0.29 -4.52 -2.02
CA ARG A 237 -1.70 -4.90 -2.26
C ARG A 237 -1.82 -6.26 -2.92
N THR A 238 -0.96 -6.50 -3.89
CA THR A 238 -0.89 -7.75 -4.66
C THR A 238 0.24 -8.66 -4.21
N ASN A 239 1.01 -8.24 -3.19
CA ASN A 239 2.23 -8.90 -2.74
C ASN A 239 3.14 -9.28 -3.92
N SER A 240 3.42 -8.33 -4.81
CA SER A 240 4.13 -8.60 -6.06
C SER A 240 5.14 -7.51 -6.39
N TRP A 241 6.12 -7.89 -7.22
CA TRP A 241 7.18 -7.00 -7.68
C TRP A 241 6.98 -6.67 -9.16
N ALA A 242 7.25 -5.42 -9.53
CA ALA A 242 7.31 -4.96 -10.91
C ALA A 242 8.65 -4.29 -11.17
N GLU A 243 9.28 -4.61 -12.30
CA GLU A 243 10.42 -3.82 -12.77
C GLU A 243 9.94 -2.49 -13.35
N ILE A 244 10.68 -1.43 -13.07
CA ILE A 244 10.45 -0.11 -13.66
C ILE A 244 11.66 0.27 -14.52
N ALA A 245 11.60 1.41 -15.20
CA ALA A 245 12.71 1.86 -16.01
C ALA A 245 14.01 1.92 -15.19
N PRO A 246 15.13 1.41 -15.74
CA PRO A 246 16.41 1.46 -15.06
C PRO A 246 16.94 2.89 -14.97
N MET A 247 17.75 3.15 -13.94
CA MET A 247 18.57 4.35 -13.87
C MET A 247 19.51 4.42 -15.10
N LYS A 248 20.03 5.61 -15.40
CA LYS A 248 21.04 5.81 -16.45
C LYS A 248 22.37 5.20 -16.05
N ASN A 249 22.83 5.51 -14.83
CA ASN A 249 24.05 4.95 -14.26
C ASN A 249 23.74 3.76 -13.35
N CYS A 250 24.65 2.78 -13.29
CA CYS A 250 24.64 1.81 -12.20
C CYS A 250 25.08 2.50 -10.92
N ARG A 251 24.47 2.13 -9.79
CA ARG A 251 24.72 2.78 -8.51
C ARG A 251 24.72 1.78 -7.37
N GLU A 252 25.77 1.81 -6.56
CA GLU A 252 25.86 1.22 -5.22
C GLU A 252 26.32 2.30 -4.21
N HIS A 253 25.99 2.14 -2.93
CA HIS A 253 26.35 3.10 -1.87
C HIS A 253 25.94 4.55 -2.17
N PHE A 254 24.73 4.72 -2.68
CA PHE A 254 24.15 6.00 -3.05
C PHE A 254 23.03 6.38 -2.07
N VAL A 255 22.35 7.49 -2.30
CA VAL A 255 21.09 7.84 -1.60
C VAL A 255 19.94 7.81 -2.58
N LEU A 256 18.83 7.20 -2.16
CA LEU A 256 17.54 7.26 -2.85
C LEU A 256 16.54 8.01 -1.94
N GLY A 257 15.93 9.06 -2.46
CA GLY A 257 14.90 9.81 -1.74
C GLY A 257 13.66 10.03 -2.60
N ALA A 258 12.47 9.88 -2.02
CA ALA A 258 11.22 10.32 -2.63
C ALA A 258 10.96 11.77 -2.25
N VAL A 259 10.93 12.68 -3.22
CA VAL A 259 10.63 14.10 -3.00
C VAL A 259 9.52 14.49 -3.97
N ASP A 260 8.42 14.98 -3.42
CA ASP A 260 7.17 15.22 -4.14
C ASP A 260 6.74 13.95 -4.92
N GLU A 261 6.49 14.09 -6.23
CA GLU A 261 6.10 13.02 -7.13
C GLU A 261 7.28 12.29 -7.81
N TYR A 262 8.51 12.44 -7.29
CA TYR A 262 9.73 11.95 -7.97
C TYR A 262 10.67 11.19 -7.03
N LEU A 263 11.40 10.22 -7.57
CA LEU A 263 12.54 9.62 -6.87
C LEU A 263 13.83 10.25 -7.34
N TYR A 264 14.74 10.52 -6.43
CA TYR A 264 16.06 11.05 -6.70
C TYR A 264 17.13 10.06 -6.27
N ALA A 265 18.01 9.69 -7.20
CA ALA A 265 19.18 8.87 -6.96
C ALA A 265 20.43 9.76 -7.00
N VAL A 266 21.14 9.86 -5.87
CA VAL A 266 22.23 10.81 -5.66
C VAL A 266 23.55 10.07 -5.47
N GLY A 267 24.54 10.38 -6.30
CA GLY A 267 25.91 9.86 -6.18
C GLY A 267 26.02 8.33 -6.23
N GLY A 268 26.91 7.77 -5.42
CA GLY A 268 27.25 6.35 -5.39
C GLY A 268 28.45 6.00 -6.26
N ARG A 269 28.67 4.69 -6.41
CA ARG A 269 29.69 4.13 -7.29
C ARG A 269 29.05 3.36 -8.44
N ASN A 270 29.63 3.46 -9.63
CA ASN A 270 29.20 2.69 -10.80
C ASN A 270 29.91 1.33 -10.87
N GLU A 271 29.64 0.57 -11.94
CA GLU A 271 30.23 -0.75 -12.20
C GLU A 271 31.76 -0.73 -12.34
N LEU A 272 32.34 0.43 -12.72
CA LEU A 272 33.78 0.68 -12.78
C LEU A 272 34.36 1.19 -11.45
N ARG A 273 33.55 1.18 -10.38
CA ARG A 273 33.87 1.75 -9.05
C ARG A 273 34.17 3.25 -9.06
N GLN A 274 33.80 3.96 -10.12
CA GLN A 274 33.93 5.42 -10.18
C GLN A 274 32.87 6.06 -9.30
N VAL A 275 33.31 7.01 -8.48
CA VAL A 275 32.41 7.79 -7.61
C VAL A 275 31.72 8.85 -8.47
N LEU A 276 30.38 8.88 -8.41
CA LEU A 276 29.55 9.73 -9.26
C LEU A 276 29.19 11.04 -8.56
N PRO A 277 29.25 12.20 -9.25
CA PRO A 277 28.62 13.44 -8.80
C PRO A 277 27.16 13.56 -9.28
N THR A 278 26.77 12.68 -10.22
CA THR A 278 25.51 12.80 -10.95
C THR A 278 24.30 12.53 -10.06
N VAL A 279 23.24 13.29 -10.31
CA VAL A 279 21.92 13.06 -9.72
C VAL A 279 20.94 12.72 -10.84
N GLU A 280 20.09 11.73 -10.59
CA GLU A 280 19.05 11.32 -11.52
C GLU A 280 17.69 11.36 -10.84
N ARG A 281 16.68 11.74 -11.62
CA ARG A 281 15.30 11.83 -11.19
C ARG A 281 14.41 10.86 -11.98
N TYR A 282 13.64 10.04 -11.28
CA TYR A 282 12.60 9.18 -11.85
C TYR A 282 11.25 9.89 -11.85
N CYS A 283 10.58 9.89 -13.01
CA CYS A 283 9.20 10.33 -13.15
C CYS A 283 8.28 9.10 -13.29
N PRO A 284 7.44 8.79 -12.28
CA PRO A 284 6.49 7.67 -12.32
C PRO A 284 5.52 7.75 -13.51
N ARG A 285 4.99 8.94 -13.80
CA ARG A 285 4.04 9.19 -14.91
C ARG A 285 4.60 8.83 -16.29
N LYS A 286 5.92 8.93 -16.46
CA LYS A 286 6.61 8.66 -17.74
C LYS A 286 7.41 7.36 -17.72
N ASN A 287 7.47 6.67 -16.57
CA ASN A 287 8.37 5.56 -16.31
C ASN A 287 9.79 5.85 -16.86
N LYS A 288 10.41 6.95 -16.43
CA LYS A 288 11.68 7.41 -17.02
C LYS A 288 12.58 8.11 -16.03
N TRP A 289 13.87 7.76 -16.08
CA TRP A 289 14.95 8.48 -15.41
C TRP A 289 15.58 9.54 -16.31
N THR A 290 15.86 10.70 -15.73
CA THR A 290 16.56 11.82 -16.37
C THR A 290 17.61 12.39 -15.44
N PHE A 291 18.78 12.75 -15.97
CA PHE A 291 19.76 13.52 -15.21
C PHE A 291 19.19 14.88 -14.82
N VAL A 292 19.55 15.32 -13.61
CA VAL A 292 19.30 16.68 -13.11
C VAL A 292 20.64 17.31 -12.70
N GLN A 293 20.61 18.42 -11.97
CA GLN A 293 21.82 19.10 -11.51
C GLN A 293 22.72 18.15 -10.72
N SER A 294 23.95 17.96 -11.21
CA SER A 294 24.97 17.19 -10.50
C SER A 294 25.57 18.02 -9.37
N PHE A 295 26.14 17.33 -8.39
CA PHE A 295 27.03 17.97 -7.42
C PHE A 295 28.33 18.42 -8.10
N ASP A 296 28.99 19.39 -7.49
CA ASP A 296 30.32 19.87 -7.85
C ASP A 296 31.43 18.87 -7.45
N ARG A 297 31.08 17.87 -6.63
CA ARG A 297 31.96 16.79 -6.17
C ARG A 297 31.28 15.44 -6.25
N SER A 298 32.09 14.39 -6.42
CA SER A 298 31.63 13.00 -6.39
C SER A 298 31.37 12.54 -4.96
N LEU A 299 30.28 11.80 -4.74
CA LEU A 299 29.83 11.36 -3.41
C LEU A 299 29.52 9.85 -3.40
N SER A 300 29.92 9.12 -2.36
CA SER A 300 29.52 7.72 -2.11
C SER A 300 29.57 7.41 -0.63
N CYS A 301 28.79 6.41 -0.17
CA CYS A 301 28.70 6.06 1.26
C CYS A 301 28.26 7.24 2.15
N HIS A 302 27.56 8.21 1.56
CA HIS A 302 27.03 9.38 2.24
C HIS A 302 25.64 9.08 2.82
N ALA A 303 25.22 9.90 3.77
CA ALA A 303 23.88 9.86 4.33
C ALA A 303 22.96 10.80 3.56
N GLY A 304 21.67 10.48 3.55
CA GLY A 304 20.66 11.42 3.10
C GLY A 304 19.31 11.18 3.74
N TYR A 305 18.51 12.24 3.80
CA TYR A 305 17.21 12.23 4.45
C TYR A 305 16.26 13.20 3.77
N VAL A 306 14.98 12.81 3.66
CA VAL A 306 13.94 13.65 3.10
C VAL A 306 13.14 14.30 4.23
N VAL A 307 13.05 15.62 4.23
CA VAL A 307 12.19 16.40 5.14
C VAL A 307 11.80 17.71 4.47
N ASP A 308 10.58 18.18 4.72
CA ASP A 308 10.06 19.47 4.22
C ASP A 308 10.19 19.65 2.69
N GLY A 309 9.98 18.57 1.93
CA GLY A 309 10.10 18.60 0.46
C GLY A 309 11.54 18.74 -0.04
N LEU A 310 12.54 18.52 0.82
CA LEU A 310 13.96 18.62 0.49
C LEU A 310 14.67 17.28 0.75
N LEU A 311 15.59 16.91 -0.15
CA LEU A 311 16.52 15.80 0.05
C LEU A 311 17.87 16.35 0.52
N TRP A 312 18.15 16.16 1.80
CA TRP A 312 19.42 16.54 2.42
C TRP A 312 20.46 15.46 2.20
N ILE A 313 21.68 15.86 1.88
CA ILE A 313 22.82 14.98 1.64
C ILE A 313 23.99 15.43 2.51
N SER A 314 24.58 14.49 3.26
CA SER A 314 25.68 14.77 4.18
C SER A 314 26.70 13.63 4.17
N GLY A 315 27.98 14.00 4.27
CA GLY A 315 29.12 13.09 4.23
C GLY A 315 30.04 13.29 3.04
#